data_AF-A0A261GE37-F1
#
_entry.id   AF-A0A261GE37-F1
#
_cell.length_a   1.000
_cell.length_b   1.000
_cell.length_c   1.000
_cell.angle_alpha   90.00
_cell.angle_beta   90.00
_cell.angle_gamma   90.00
#
_symmetry.space_group_name_H-M   'P 1'
#
loop_
_entity.id
_entity.type
_entity.pdbx_description
1 polymer ?
#
loop_
_entity_poly.entity_id
_entity_poly.type
_entity_poly.pdbx_seq_one_letter_code
_entity_poly.pdbx_strand_id
1 'polypeptide(L)'
;LERDAVSLCTYECRLVPGLLQSEAYARAVFEGTIPLRTDEELAALLTARMDRQRIMRERPTVAFSFILEEHVFRRRFGDAEAMRELFDHVLERTAPRNMTLQVVPLEAGLHPCLDGPVRIL
;
A
#
# COMPACT_ATOMS: atom_id res chain seq x y z
N LEU A 1 -10.85 8.30 -9.99
CA LEU A 1 -11.24 7.93 -8.61
C LEU A 1 -10.34 8.58 -7.58
N GLU A 2 -9.05 8.21 -7.41
CA GLU A 2 -8.18 8.91 -6.43
C GLU A 2 -7.92 10.37 -6.82
N ARG A 3 -7.91 10.65 -8.13
CA ARG A 3 -7.66 11.99 -8.67
C ARG A 3 -8.72 13.02 -8.27
N ASP A 4 -9.92 12.56 -7.94
CA ASP A 4 -11.10 13.38 -7.67
C ASP A 4 -11.49 13.37 -6.17
N ALA A 5 -10.79 12.58 -5.36
CA ALA A 5 -11.04 12.42 -3.93
C ALA A 5 -10.75 13.71 -3.14
N VAL A 6 -11.60 13.99 -2.14
CA VAL A 6 -11.42 15.10 -1.18
C VAL A 6 -10.58 14.63 0.01
N SER A 7 -10.68 13.35 0.36
CA SER A 7 -9.86 12.67 1.35
C SER A 7 -9.82 11.18 1.03
N LEU A 8 -8.66 10.56 1.13
CA LEU A 8 -8.52 9.11 0.93
C LEU A 8 -8.32 8.43 2.27
N CYS A 9 -9.25 7.58 2.68
CA CYS A 9 -9.07 6.70 3.83
C CYS A 9 -9.10 5.25 3.36
N THR A 10 -8.11 4.46 3.74
CA THR A 10 -8.03 3.06 3.34
C THR A 10 -7.64 2.20 4.54
N TYR A 11 -8.44 1.17 4.78
CA TYR A 11 -8.09 0.05 5.64
C TYR A 11 -7.69 -1.15 4.78
N GLU A 12 -6.52 -1.74 5.01
CA GLU A 12 -6.08 -2.98 4.36
C GLU A 12 -5.65 -4.03 5.37
N CYS A 13 -6.13 -5.25 5.14
CA CYS A 13 -5.88 -6.43 5.96
C CYS A 13 -5.31 -7.60 5.16
N ARG A 14 -4.68 -7.33 4.00
CA ARG A 14 -4.18 -8.39 3.12
C ARG A 14 -2.78 -8.10 2.60
N LEU A 15 -2.57 -6.89 2.10
CA LEU A 15 -1.34 -6.44 1.46
C LEU A 15 -1.11 -4.97 1.80
N VAL A 16 0.14 -4.51 1.69
CA VAL A 16 0.41 -3.07 1.76
C VAL A 16 -0.36 -2.40 0.61
N PRO A 17 -1.09 -1.28 0.85
CA PRO A 17 -1.86 -0.61 -0.18
C PRO A 17 -0.96 -0.26 -1.36
N GLY A 18 -1.45 -0.39 -2.60
CA GLY A 18 -0.64 -0.12 -3.80
C GLY A 18 -0.04 1.30 -3.86
N LEU A 19 -0.60 2.25 -3.09
CA LEU A 19 -0.08 3.60 -2.93
C LEU A 19 1.19 3.69 -2.05
N LEU A 20 1.42 2.68 -1.22
CA LEU A 20 2.53 2.56 -0.26
C LEU A 20 3.49 1.40 -0.57
N GLN A 21 3.26 0.65 -1.66
CA GLN A 21 4.15 -0.45 -2.05
C GLN A 21 5.47 0.10 -2.61
N SER A 22 6.60 -0.47 -2.21
CA SER A 22 7.86 -0.31 -2.96
C SER A 22 7.78 -1.06 -4.31
N GLU A 23 8.71 -0.80 -5.23
CA GLU A 23 8.72 -1.49 -6.52
C GLU A 23 8.96 -2.99 -6.32
N ALA A 24 9.94 -3.36 -5.47
CA ALA A 24 10.25 -4.76 -5.18
C ALA A 24 9.05 -5.51 -4.57
N TYR A 25 8.31 -4.89 -3.64
CA TYR A 25 7.12 -5.50 -3.06
C TYR A 25 5.98 -5.63 -4.09
N ALA A 26 5.75 -4.58 -4.90
CA ALA A 26 4.74 -4.63 -5.95
C ALA A 26 5.03 -5.75 -6.97
N ARG A 27 6.31 -5.95 -7.31
CA ARG A 27 6.77 -7.02 -8.19
C ARG A 27 6.46 -8.38 -7.59
N ALA A 28 6.85 -8.62 -6.35
CA ALA A 28 6.56 -9.88 -5.65
C ALA A 28 5.06 -10.19 -5.57
N VAL A 29 4.21 -9.17 -5.36
CA VAL A 29 2.75 -9.34 -5.37
C VAL A 29 2.25 -9.76 -6.75
N PHE A 30 2.70 -9.11 -7.81
CA PHE A 30 2.25 -9.40 -9.17
C PHE A 30 2.70 -10.78 -9.67
N GLU A 31 3.94 -11.17 -9.37
CA GLU A 31 4.48 -12.49 -9.69
C GLU A 31 3.73 -13.61 -8.95
N GLY A 32 3.27 -13.34 -7.72
CA GLY A 32 2.44 -14.25 -6.94
C GLY A 32 0.96 -14.28 -7.34
N THR A 33 0.53 -13.52 -8.35
CA THR A 33 -0.88 -13.47 -8.77
C THR A 33 -1.16 -14.45 -9.92
N ILE A 34 -2.36 -15.05 -9.92
CA ILE A 34 -2.84 -15.91 -11.01
C ILE A 34 -3.91 -15.16 -11.82
N PRO A 35 -3.90 -15.21 -13.17
CA PRO A 35 -2.96 -15.95 -14.01
C PRO A 35 -1.55 -15.35 -14.03
N LEU A 36 -0.56 -16.19 -14.35
CA LEU A 36 0.80 -15.75 -14.61
C LEU A 36 0.79 -14.75 -15.78
N ARG A 37 1.64 -13.73 -15.66
CA ARG A 37 1.78 -12.66 -16.65
C ARG A 37 3.13 -12.76 -17.33
N THR A 38 3.24 -12.20 -18.53
CA THR A 38 4.55 -12.06 -19.18
C THR A 38 5.38 -10.97 -18.50
N ASP A 39 6.69 -11.00 -18.73
CA ASP A 39 7.60 -9.97 -18.18
C ASP A 39 7.24 -8.56 -18.66
N GLU A 40 6.77 -8.43 -19.91
CA GLU A 40 6.30 -7.17 -20.49
C GLU A 40 5.03 -6.64 -19.79
N GLU A 41 4.07 -7.52 -19.53
CA GLU A 41 2.84 -7.17 -18.80
C GLU A 41 3.16 -6.76 -17.35
N LEU A 42 4.07 -7.48 -16.69
CA LEU A 42 4.53 -7.18 -15.35
C LEU A 42 5.20 -5.79 -15.30
N ALA A 43 6.10 -5.49 -16.23
CA ALA A 43 6.78 -4.20 -16.30
C ALA A 43 5.80 -3.03 -16.51
N ALA A 44 4.80 -3.21 -17.39
CA ALA A 44 3.77 -2.20 -17.63
C ALA A 44 2.92 -1.95 -16.36
N LEU A 45 2.55 -3.01 -15.65
CA LEU A 45 1.78 -2.93 -14.41
C LEU A 45 2.57 -2.26 -13.27
N LEU A 46 3.86 -2.54 -13.15
CA LEU A 46 4.75 -1.88 -12.18
C LEU A 46 4.86 -0.39 -12.46
N THR A 47 5.08 -0.03 -13.74
CA THR A 47 5.16 1.37 -14.17
C THR A 47 3.87 2.12 -13.83
N ALA A 48 2.72 1.55 -14.20
CA ALA A 48 1.42 2.13 -13.88
C ALA A 48 1.19 2.27 -12.36
N ARG A 49 1.70 1.33 -11.54
CA ARG A 49 1.63 1.44 -10.07
C ARG A 49 2.46 2.59 -9.55
N MET A 50 3.72 2.70 -9.97
CA MET A 50 4.63 3.74 -9.51
C MET A 50 4.17 5.13 -9.94
N ASP A 51 3.67 5.28 -11.17
CA ASP A 51 3.11 6.54 -11.67
C ASP A 51 1.92 6.98 -10.83
N ARG A 52 1.05 6.05 -10.47
CA ARG A 52 -0.14 6.33 -9.65
C ARG A 52 0.23 6.82 -8.24
N GLN A 53 1.38 6.42 -7.68
CA GLN A 53 1.83 6.90 -6.37
C GLN A 53 2.20 8.39 -6.36
N ARG A 54 2.46 9.00 -7.53
CA ARG A 54 2.79 10.42 -7.63
C ARG A 54 1.68 11.33 -7.10
N ILE A 55 0.42 10.89 -7.17
CA ILE A 55 -0.74 11.65 -6.67
C ILE A 55 -0.58 12.09 -5.22
N MET A 56 0.06 11.28 -4.39
CA MET A 56 0.28 11.56 -2.97
C MET A 56 1.20 12.76 -2.75
N ARG A 57 2.15 12.99 -3.66
CA ARG A 57 3.07 14.13 -3.63
C ARG A 57 2.49 15.35 -4.35
N GLU A 58 1.73 15.13 -5.42
CA GLU A 58 1.14 16.19 -6.24
C GLU A 58 -0.07 16.86 -5.58
N ARG A 59 -0.65 16.26 -4.53
CA ARG A 59 -1.82 16.80 -3.80
C ARG A 59 -1.55 16.99 -2.30
N PRO A 60 -0.71 17.96 -1.90
CA PRO A 60 -0.33 18.17 -0.50
C PRO A 60 -1.48 18.64 0.40
N THR A 61 -2.61 19.07 -0.18
CA THR A 61 -3.81 19.51 0.56
C THR A 61 -4.86 18.41 0.75
N VAL A 62 -4.68 17.26 0.11
CA VAL A 62 -5.57 16.09 0.28
C VAL A 62 -5.05 15.25 1.42
N ALA A 63 -5.91 14.91 2.38
CA ALA A 63 -5.56 14.01 3.46
C ALA A 63 -5.59 12.55 2.97
N PHE A 64 -4.55 11.80 3.31
CA PHE A 64 -4.46 10.36 3.07
C PHE A 64 -4.29 9.65 4.40
N SER A 65 -5.19 8.72 4.71
CA SER A 65 -5.16 7.91 5.92
C SER A 65 -5.09 6.43 5.53
N PHE A 66 -4.09 5.75 6.05
CA PHE A 66 -3.85 4.32 5.85
C PHE A 66 -3.90 3.63 7.21
N ILE A 67 -4.80 2.66 7.34
CA ILE A 67 -4.92 1.81 8.51
C ILE A 67 -4.58 0.39 8.05
N LEU A 68 -3.50 -0.17 8.56
CA LEU A 68 -2.97 -1.45 8.12
C LEU A 68 -2.93 -2.42 9.29
N GLU A 69 -3.26 -3.66 9.03
CA GLU A 69 -2.99 -4.73 10.00
C GLU A 69 -1.49 -5.00 10.13
N GLU A 70 -1.00 -5.22 11.36
CA GLU A 70 0.39 -5.57 11.62
C GLU A 70 0.83 -6.80 10.81
N HIS A 71 -0.08 -7.77 10.63
CA HIS A 71 0.22 -8.98 9.86
C HIS A 71 0.65 -8.69 8.42
N VAL A 72 0.22 -7.57 7.82
CA VAL A 72 0.57 -7.18 6.46
C VAL A 72 2.07 -6.92 6.33
N PHE A 73 2.69 -6.36 7.37
CA PHE A 73 4.13 -6.10 7.43
C PHE A 73 4.93 -7.32 7.90
N ARG A 74 4.33 -8.18 8.74
CA ARG A 74 4.99 -9.41 9.19
C ARG A 74 5.01 -10.49 8.11
N ARG A 75 4.01 -10.50 7.23
CA ARG A 75 3.96 -11.41 6.08
C ARG A 75 4.98 -10.94 5.04
N ARG A 76 6.07 -11.67 4.94
CA ARG A 76 7.15 -11.35 3.99
C ARG A 76 6.72 -11.71 2.58
N PHE A 77 6.63 -10.70 1.72
CA PHE A 77 6.51 -10.86 0.28
C PHE A 77 7.84 -10.41 -0.33
N GLY A 78 8.60 -11.35 -0.87
CA GLY A 78 9.99 -11.15 -1.26
C GLY A 78 10.98 -11.49 -0.15
N ASP A 79 12.25 -11.13 -0.38
CA ASP A 79 13.36 -11.39 0.54
C ASP A 79 13.51 -10.28 1.59
N ALA A 80 14.57 -10.38 2.41
CA ALA A 80 14.83 -9.41 3.47
C ALA A 80 15.17 -8.01 2.96
N GLU A 81 15.74 -7.90 1.75
CA GLU A 81 16.10 -6.62 1.14
C GLU A 81 14.86 -5.92 0.59
N ALA A 82 13.99 -6.65 -0.12
CA ALA A 82 12.70 -6.15 -0.58
C ALA A 82 11.81 -5.69 0.58
N MET A 83 11.81 -6.42 1.69
CA MET A 83 11.07 -6.02 2.89
C MET A 83 11.68 -4.79 3.57
N ARG A 84 13.01 -4.63 3.58
CA ARG A 84 13.66 -3.41 4.09
C ARG A 84 13.28 -2.20 3.24
N GLU A 85 13.40 -2.32 1.92
CA GLU A 85 13.00 -1.27 0.97
C GLU A 85 11.53 -0.88 1.16
N LEU A 86 10.64 -1.86 1.40
CA LEU A 86 9.25 -1.58 1.71
C LEU A 86 9.09 -0.71 2.96
N PHE A 87 9.78 -1.04 4.06
CA PHE A 87 9.68 -0.25 5.29
C PHE A 87 10.20 1.17 5.10
N ASP A 88 11.36 1.32 4.47
CA ASP A 88 11.95 2.63 4.19
C ASP A 88 11.01 3.46 3.30
N HIS A 89 10.48 2.88 2.22
CA HIS A 89 9.55 3.54 1.33
C HIS A 89 8.24 3.92 2.03
N VAL A 90 7.66 3.06 2.86
CA VAL A 90 6.44 3.39 3.62
C VAL A 90 6.69 4.56 4.57
N LEU A 91 7.80 4.56 5.30
CA LEU A 91 8.17 5.65 6.21
C LEU A 91 8.36 6.97 5.45
N GLU A 92 9.07 6.95 4.32
CA GLU A 92 9.26 8.14 3.49
C GLU A 92 7.95 8.68 2.91
N ARG A 93 7.07 7.80 2.44
CA ARG A 93 5.80 8.18 1.80
C ARG A 93 4.77 8.69 2.79
N THR A 94 4.90 8.32 4.07
CA THR A 94 3.99 8.72 5.14
C THR A 94 4.54 9.83 6.03
N ALA A 95 5.77 10.30 5.78
CA ALA A 95 6.37 11.45 6.47
C ALA A 95 5.66 12.81 6.26
N PRO A 96 5.05 13.12 5.09
CA PRO A 96 4.35 14.38 4.90
C PRO A 96 3.15 14.56 5.84
N ARG A 97 2.90 15.78 6.29
CA ARG A 97 1.82 16.11 7.26
C ARG A 97 0.39 15.77 6.83
N ASN A 98 0.15 15.60 5.53
CA ASN A 98 -1.15 15.22 5.00
C ASN A 98 -1.34 13.69 4.93
N MET A 99 -0.39 12.93 5.48
CA MET A 99 -0.39 11.47 5.55
C MET A 99 -0.61 11.02 6.99
N THR A 100 -1.39 9.97 7.16
CA THR A 100 -1.55 9.27 8.44
C THR A 100 -1.40 7.78 8.19
N LEU A 101 -0.51 7.15 8.93
CA LEU A 101 -0.31 5.70 8.94
C LEU A 101 -0.61 5.18 10.33
N GLN A 102 -1.51 4.21 10.41
CA GLN A 102 -1.85 3.52 11.65
C GLN A 102 -1.69 2.02 11.43
N VAL A 103 -1.15 1.34 12.44
CA VAL A 103 -1.00 -0.12 12.42
C VAL A 103 -1.89 -0.71 13.50
N VAL A 104 -2.79 -1.61 13.11
CA VAL A 104 -3.63 -2.40 14.01
C VAL A 104 -2.79 -3.57 14.51
N PRO A 105 -2.50 -3.67 15.82
CA PRO A 105 -1.72 -4.79 16.37
C PRO A 105 -2.39 -6.14 16.17
N LEU A 106 -1.60 -7.21 16.05
CA LEU A 106 -2.12 -8.58 15.98
C LEU A 106 -3.00 -8.99 17.17
N GLU A 107 -2.77 -8.35 18.32
CA GLU A 107 -3.49 -8.57 19.57
C GLU A 107 -4.72 -7.68 19.75
N ALA A 108 -4.99 -6.77 18.81
CA ALA A 108 -6.24 -6.04 18.77
C ALA A 108 -7.35 -7.07 18.49
N GLY A 109 -8.19 -7.35 19.49
CA GLY A 109 -9.30 -8.28 19.37
C GLY A 109 -10.37 -7.83 18.37
N LEU A 110 -11.65 -7.90 18.73
CA LEU A 110 -12.71 -7.46 17.83
C LEU A 110 -12.55 -5.97 17.48
N HIS A 111 -12.49 -5.64 16.18
CA HIS A 111 -12.53 -4.27 15.69
C HIS A 111 -13.41 -4.14 14.42
N PRO A 112 -13.88 -2.93 14.09
CA PRO A 112 -14.92 -2.73 13.05
C PRO A 112 -14.53 -3.08 11.62
N CYS A 113 -13.27 -3.42 11.35
CA CYS A 113 -12.75 -3.62 10.00
C CYS A 113 -12.42 -5.09 9.70
N LEU A 114 -12.87 -6.03 10.56
CA LEU A 114 -12.66 -7.46 10.35
C LEU A 114 -13.41 -8.02 9.13
N ASP A 115 -14.48 -7.36 8.70
CA ASP A 115 -15.26 -7.76 7.50
C ASP A 115 -14.51 -7.53 6.18
N GLY A 116 -13.33 -6.91 6.21
CA GLY A 116 -12.44 -6.78 5.07
C GLY A 116 -11.96 -5.35 4.79
N PRO A 117 -11.23 -5.15 3.68
CA PRO A 117 -10.68 -3.84 3.34
C PRO A 117 -11.80 -2.82 3.09
N VAL A 118 -11.61 -1.59 3.58
CA VAL A 118 -12.57 -0.49 3.44
C VAL A 118 -11.87 0.70 2.79
N ARG A 119 -12.54 1.36 1.85
CA ARG A 119 -12.00 2.54 1.18
C ARG A 119 -13.04 3.63 1.04
N ILE A 120 -12.67 4.83 1.46
CA ILE A 120 -13.49 6.05 1.39
C ILE A 120 -12.70 7.10 0.60
N LEU A 121 -13.35 7.75 -0.37
CA LEU A 121 -12.79 8.75 -1.30
C LEU A 121 -13.50 10.10 -1.17
#